data_AF-A0A6I7WJG2-F1
#
_entry.id   AF-A0A6I7WJG2-F1
#
_cell.length_a   1.000
_cell.length_b   1.000
_cell.length_c   1.000
_cell.angle_alpha   90.00
_cell.angle_beta   90.00
_cell.angle_gamma   90.00
#
_symmetry.space_group_name_H-M   'P 1'
#
loop_
_entity.id
_entity.type
_entity.pdbx_description
1 polymer ?
#
loop_
_entity_poly.entity_id
_entity_poly.type
_entity_poly.pdbx_seq_one_letter_code
_entity_poly.pdbx_strand_id
1 'polypeptide(L)' 'MKQTAIKANINFQQLLKQFLEILPAEAVLYQEEDLRPFECDGLAAYRQLPLLVVLPDTVKQ' A
#
# COMPACT_ATOMS: atom_id res chain seq x y z
N MET A 1 -8.54 -25.71 -19.74
CA MET A 1 -7.67 -25.18 -18.68
C MET A 1 -8.05 -23.72 -18.46
N LYS A 2 -9.00 -23.45 -17.56
CA LYS A 2 -9.44 -22.07 -17.26
C LYS A 2 -8.76 -21.66 -15.95
N GLN A 3 -7.75 -20.81 -16.04
CA GLN A 3 -7.10 -20.23 -14.88
C GLN A 3 -8.13 -19.32 -14.18
N THR A 4 -8.60 -19.76 -13.02
CA THR A 4 -9.51 -19.01 -12.14
C THR A 4 -8.80 -17.77 -11.64
N ALA A 5 -9.20 -16.59 -12.11
CA ALA A 5 -8.74 -15.32 -11.56
C ALA A 5 -9.26 -15.20 -10.12
N ILE A 6 -8.36 -15.33 -9.15
CA ILE A 6 -8.64 -14.98 -7.76
C ILE A 6 -8.79 -13.46 -7.72
N LYS A 7 -10.02 -12.95 -7.77
CA LYS A 7 -10.29 -11.55 -7.40
C LYS A 7 -10.14 -11.46 -5.89
N ALA A 8 -8.99 -10.97 -5.43
CA ALA A 8 -8.80 -10.64 -4.02
C ALA A 8 -9.79 -9.52 -3.65
N ASN A 9 -10.69 -9.80 -2.72
CA ASN A 9 -11.52 -8.75 -2.11
C ASN A 9 -10.66 -8.02 -1.08
N ILE A 10 -10.04 -6.91 -1.50
CA ILE A 10 -9.15 -6.13 -0.64
C ILE A 10 -10.01 -5.25 0.28
N ASN A 11 -9.94 -5.49 1.59
CA ASN A 11 -10.55 -4.62 2.60
C ASN A 11 -9.50 -3.67 3.16
N PHE A 12 -9.58 -2.40 2.78
CA PHE A 12 -8.65 -1.36 3.21
C PHE A 12 -8.54 -1.24 4.74
N GLN A 13 -9.67 -1.26 5.47
CA GLN A 13 -9.68 -1.09 6.92
C GLN A 13 -8.97 -2.24 7.64
N GLN A 14 -9.16 -3.47 7.14
CA GLN A 14 -8.46 -4.63 7.68
C GLN A 14 -6.96 -4.53 7.43
N LEU A 15 -6.56 -4.12 6.22
CA LEU A 15 -5.16 -3.99 5.84
C LEU A 15 -4.45 -2.90 6.67
N LEU A 16 -5.07 -1.73 6.79
CA LEU A 16 -4.57 -0.63 7.62
C LEU A 16 -4.34 -1.08 9.06
N LYS A 17 -5.34 -1.77 9.65
CA LYS A 17 -5.22 -2.30 11.01
C LYS A 17 -4.04 -3.27 11.15
N GLN A 18 -3.89 -4.21 10.22
CA GLN A 18 -2.82 -5.21 10.28
C GLN A 18 -1.42 -4.57 10.19
N PHE A 19 -1.25 -3.54 9.36
CA PHE A 19 0.03 -2.83 9.30
C PHE A 19 0.31 -2.02 10.56
N LEU A 20 -0.71 -1.35 11.13
CA LEU A 20 -0.58 -0.62 12.40
C LEU A 20 -0.28 -1.52 13.61
N GLU A 21 -0.49 -2.85 13.51
CA GLU A 21 -0.11 -3.82 14.55
C GLU A 21 1.41 -4.12 14.54
N ILE A 22 2.10 -3.89 13.43
CA ILE A 22 3.51 -4.27 13.21
C ILE A 22 4.41 -3.04 13.06
N LEU A 23 3.86 -1.94 12.56
CA LEU A 23 4.56 -0.70 12.24
C LEU A 23 4.11 0.45 13.14
N PRO A 24 4.98 1.43 13.42
CA PRO A 24 4.55 2.69 14.04
C PRO A 24 3.57 3.41 13.12
N ALA A 25 2.67 4.22 13.70
CA ALA A 25 1.59 4.86 12.95
C ALA A 25 2.11 5.79 11.83
N GLU A 26 3.23 6.46 12.09
CA GLU A 26 3.88 7.39 11.17
C GLU A 26 4.50 6.68 9.95
N ALA A 27 4.77 5.38 10.06
CA ALA A 27 5.27 4.56 8.97
C ALA A 27 4.17 4.02 8.06
N VAL A 28 2.89 4.26 8.37
CA VAL A 28 1.74 3.75 7.61
C VAL A 28 1.00 4.94 6.99
N LEU A 29 1.30 5.21 5.73
CA LEU A 29 0.76 6.34 4.98
C LEU A 29 -0.52 5.92 4.24
N TYR A 30 -1.58 6.68 4.43
CA TYR A 30 -2.87 6.45 3.76
C TYR A 30 -3.66 7.73 3.46
N GLN A 31 -3.16 8.91 3.87
CA GLN A 31 -3.74 10.18 3.45
C GLN A 31 -3.31 10.46 2.01
N GLU A 32 -4.20 11.02 1.19
CA GLU A 32 -3.93 11.23 -0.24
C GLU A 32 -2.64 12.04 -0.47
N GLU A 33 -2.40 13.09 0.33
CA GLU A 33 -1.20 13.93 0.25
C GLU A 33 0.11 13.15 0.44
N ASP A 34 0.14 12.19 1.36
CA ASP A 34 1.30 11.35 1.66
C ASP A 34 1.54 10.28 0.57
N LEU A 35 0.48 9.94 -0.19
CA LEU A 35 0.54 8.93 -1.24
C LEU A 35 1.00 9.49 -2.59
N ARG A 36 0.84 10.81 -2.83
CA ARG A 36 1.23 11.46 -4.09
C ARG A 36 2.68 11.22 -4.52
N PRO A 37 3.69 11.26 -3.63
CA PRO A 37 5.07 10.96 -4.02
C PRO A 37 5.26 9.55 -4.59
N PHE A 38 4.36 8.62 -4.25
CA PHE A 38 4.42 7.20 -4.61
C PHE A 38 3.51 6.83 -5.78
N GLU A 39 2.91 7.82 -6.46
CA GLU A 39 2.03 7.55 -7.60
C GLU A 39 2.79 7.16 -8.87
N CYS A 40 4.09 7.43 -8.96
CA CYS A 40 4.93 7.22 -10.13
C CYS A 40 5.96 6.10 -9.89
N ASP A 41 6.15 5.23 -10.88
CA ASP A 41 7.06 4.08 -10.86
C ASP A 41 8.37 4.33 -11.65
N GLY A 42 8.63 5.58 -12.03
CA GLY A 42 9.77 5.94 -12.88
C GLY A 42 9.47 5.88 -14.38
N LEU A 43 8.28 5.43 -14.80
CA LEU A 43 7.79 5.53 -16.17
C LEU A 43 6.89 6.76 -16.32
N ALA A 44 7.35 7.76 -17.07
CA ALA A 44 6.71 9.08 -17.14
C ALA A 44 5.21 9.08 -17.52
N ALA A 45 4.73 8.03 -18.19
CA ALA A 45 3.34 7.88 -18.62
C ALA A 45 2.43 7.22 -17.56
N TYR A 46 2.99 6.58 -16.53
CA TYR A 46 2.21 5.79 -15.57
C TYR A 46 2.16 6.51 -14.23
N ARG A 47 0.94 6.85 -13.82
CA ARG A 47 0.65 7.39 -12.50
C ARG A 47 -0.59 6.73 -11.95
N GLN A 48 -0.48 6.12 -10.78
CA GLN A 48 -1.62 5.56 -10.07
C GLN A 48 -1.41 5.77 -8.58
N LEU A 49 -2.37 6.44 -7.94
CA LEU A 49 -2.33 6.62 -6.51
C LEU A 49 -2.41 5.23 -5.83
N PRO A 50 -1.44 4.86 -4.98
CA PRO A 50 -1.50 3.61 -4.24
C PRO A 50 -2.64 3.63 -3.23
N LEU A 51 -3.02 2.44 -2.73
CA LEU A 51 -4.03 2.32 -1.68
C LEU A 51 -3.50 2.77 -0.31
N LEU A 52 -2.23 2.48 -0.04
CA LEU A 52 -1.50 2.71 1.21
C LEU A 52 0.00 2.48 0.94
N VAL A 53 0.88 3.18 1.65
CA VAL A 53 2.32 2.99 1.62
C VAL A 53 2.82 2.68 3.03
N VAL A 54 3.80 1.78 3.16
CA VAL A 54 4.46 1.46 4.44
C VAL A 54 5.96 1.71 4.35
N LEU A 55 6.53 2.27 5.42
CA LEU A 55 7.94 2.66 5.52
C LEU A 55 8.60 2.01 6.76
N PRO A 56 8.97 0.72 6.69
CA PRO A 56 9.60 0.04 7.83
C PRO A 56 11.02 0.58 8.09
N ASP A 57 11.37 0.70 9.38
CA ASP A 57 12.72 1.11 9.80
C ASP A 57 13.71 -0.06 9.82
N THR A 58 13.21 -1.30 9.87
CA THR A 58 14.02 -2.51 10.00
C THR A 58 13.53 -3.61 9.06
N VAL A 59 14.44 -4.52 8.69
CA VAL A 59 14.12 -5.69 7.85
C VAL A 59 13.14 -6.67 8.50
N LYS A 60 13.01 -6.63 9.84
CA LYS A 60 12.12 -7.53 10.58
C LYS A 60 10.66 -7.07 10.58
N GLN A 61 10.43 -5.79 10.28
CA GLN A 61 9.11 -5.20 10.08
C GLN A 61 8.70 -5.38 8.62
#